data_AF-A0A914LYR8-F1
#
_entry.id   AF-A0A914LYR8-F1
#
_cell.length_a   1.000
_cell.length_b   1.000
_cell.length_c   1.000
_cell.angle_alpha   90.00
_cell.angle_beta   90.00
_cell.angle_gamma   90.00
#
_symmetry.space_group_name_H-M   'P 1'
#
loop_
_entity.id
_entity.type
_entity.pdbx_description
1 polymer ?
#
loop_
_entity_poly.entity_id
_entity_poly.type
_entity_poly.pdbx_seq_one_letter_code
_entity_poly.pdbx_strand_id
1 'polypeptide(L)'
;MRDFGEKLCSSINLFNKEKYDQAFDDLYSIKSQFSRLSGSHAQKDIFTQFLVCAGLHSQDKERNKKALNVLQERGAKMKDSALALRLVKRYEEGLFSER
;
A
#
# COMPACT_ATOMS: atom_id res chain seq x y z
N MET A 1 -8.77 10.25 15.11
CA MET A 1 -8.60 11.08 13.89
C MET A 1 -7.24 11.76 13.81
N ARG A 2 -6.72 12.39 14.88
CA ARG A 2 -5.38 13.00 14.85
C ARG A 2 -4.27 12.00 14.49
N ASP A 3 -4.21 10.85 15.16
CA ASP A 3 -3.26 9.75 14.87
C ASP A 3 -3.35 9.24 13.41
N PHE A 4 -4.57 9.16 12.85
CA PHE A 4 -4.77 8.75 11.45
C PHE A 4 -4.12 9.75 10.47
N GLY A 5 -4.41 11.04 10.64
CA GLY A 5 -3.88 12.09 9.78
C GLY A 5 -2.37 12.21 9.90
N GLU A 6 -1.83 12.13 11.13
CA GLU A 6 -0.39 12.17 11.39
C GLU A 6 0.35 11.01 10.71
N LYS A 7 -0.11 9.77 10.87
CA LYS A 7 0.48 8.60 10.21
C LYS A 7 0.33 8.64 8.70
N LEU A 8 -0.79 9.15 8.19
CA LEU A 8 -0.97 9.31 6.75
C LEU A 8 0.02 10.33 6.17
N CYS A 9 0.16 11.50 6.79
CA CYS A 9 1.11 12.51 6.34
C CYS A 9 2.57 12.06 6.53
N SER A 10 2.87 11.39 7.65
CA SER A 10 4.18 10.81 7.94
C SER A 10 4.59 9.79 6.88
N SER A 11 3.70 8.85 6.55
CA SER A 11 3.99 7.82 5.55
C SER A 11 4.25 8.39 4.15
N ILE A 12 3.55 9.46 3.74
CA ILE A 12 3.85 10.18 2.48
C ILE A 12 5.28 10.74 2.49
N ASN A 13 5.66 11.42 3.56
CA ASN A 13 7.01 11.99 3.70
C ASN A 13 8.10 10.91 3.79
N LEU A 14 7.83 9.80 4.48
CA LEU A 14 8.75 8.65 4.57
C LEU A 14 8.93 8.00 3.20
N PHE A 15 7.85 7.77 2.46
CA PHE A 15 7.90 7.20 1.13
C PHE A 15 8.72 8.08 0.17
N ASN A 16 8.54 9.41 0.23
CA ASN A 16 9.34 10.35 -0.55
C ASN A 16 10.84 10.33 -0.20
N LYS A 17 11.20 9.89 1.01
CA LYS A 17 12.58 9.69 1.46
C LYS A 17 13.08 8.26 1.27
N GLU A 18 12.35 7.45 0.50
CA GLU A 18 12.64 6.03 0.25
C GLU A 18 12.68 5.16 1.52
N LYS A 19 12.05 5.64 2.59
CA LYS A 19 11.89 4.93 3.88
C LYS A 19 10.65 4.04 3.83
N TYR A 20 10.65 3.08 2.90
CA TYR A 20 9.48 2.28 2.54
C TYR A 20 8.96 1.41 3.69
N ASP A 21 9.86 0.81 4.48
CA ASP A 21 9.52 0.00 5.64
C ASP A 21 8.71 0.79 6.67
N GLN A 22 9.18 1.98 7.05
CA GLN A 22 8.47 2.83 8.01
C GLN A 22 7.17 3.39 7.41
N ALA A 23 7.17 3.75 6.13
CA ALA A 23 5.96 4.18 5.44
C ALA A 23 4.89 3.08 5.44
N PHE A 24 5.29 1.83 5.18
CA PHE A 24 4.42 0.67 5.25
C PHE A 24 3.88 0.47 6.66
N ASP A 25 4.72 0.51 7.68
CA ASP A 25 4.29 0.29 9.07
C ASP A 25 3.28 1.36 9.52
N ASP A 26 3.52 2.64 9.20
CA ASP A 26 2.58 3.74 9.46
C ASP A 26 1.22 3.47 8.80
N LEU A 27 1.21 3.19 7.49
CA LEU A 27 -0.01 2.93 6.72
C LEU A 27 -0.73 1.66 7.17
N TYR A 28 0.00 0.59 7.45
CA TYR A 28 -0.57 -0.71 7.83
C TYR A 28 -1.27 -0.60 9.18
N SER A 29 -0.71 0.16 10.13
CA SER A 29 -1.32 0.40 11.44
C SER A 29 -2.68 1.12 11.36
N ILE A 30 -2.94 1.86 10.27
CA ILE A 30 -4.20 2.58 10.03
C ILE A 30 -5.07 1.98 8.91
N LYS A 31 -4.66 0.86 8.29
CA LYS A 31 -5.36 0.23 7.15
C LYS A 31 -6.85 0.00 7.42
N SER A 32 -7.20 -0.49 8.60
CA SER A 32 -8.59 -0.80 8.98
C SER A 32 -9.50 0.45 9.00
N GLN A 33 -8.90 1.63 9.10
CA GLN A 33 -9.62 2.91 9.15
C GLN A 33 -9.89 3.48 7.73
N PHE A 34 -9.23 2.98 6.67
CA PHE A 34 -9.45 3.46 5.30
C PHE A 34 -10.90 3.36 4.85
N SER A 35 -11.62 2.31 5.26
CA SER A 35 -13.04 2.13 4.93
C SER A 35 -13.94 3.20 5.59
N ARG A 36 -13.53 3.72 6.75
CA ARG A 36 -14.27 4.70 7.56
C ARG A 36 -14.14 6.13 7.05
N LEU A 37 -13.18 6.40 6.16
CA LEU A 37 -13.09 7.69 5.50
C LEU A 37 -14.38 7.98 4.73
N SER A 38 -14.81 9.23 4.72
CA SER A 38 -15.86 9.67 3.80
C SER A 38 -15.30 9.77 2.37
N GLY A 39 -16.17 9.99 1.38
CA GLY A 39 -15.77 10.10 -0.03
C GLY A 39 -15.94 8.82 -0.84
N SER A 40 -15.50 8.86 -2.09
CA SER A 40 -15.73 7.80 -3.06
C SER A 40 -14.86 6.57 -2.81
N HIS A 41 -15.30 5.41 -3.30
CA HIS A 41 -14.50 4.18 -3.24
C HIS A 41 -13.12 4.35 -3.90
N ALA A 42 -13.05 5.10 -5.01
CA ALA A 42 -11.79 5.40 -5.69
C ALA A 42 -10.83 6.23 -4.82
N GLN A 43 -11.34 7.23 -4.10
CA GLN A 43 -10.52 8.06 -3.20
C GLN A 43 -9.93 7.23 -2.06
N LYS A 44 -10.71 6.33 -1.46
CA LYS A 44 -10.24 5.45 -0.39
C LYS A 44 -9.21 4.43 -0.90
N ASP A 45 -9.39 3.96 -2.13
CA ASP A 45 -8.54 2.95 -2.73
C ASP A 45 -7.11 3.46 -3.00
N ILE A 46 -6.91 4.76 -3.18
CA ILE A 46 -5.57 5.36 -3.29
C ILE A 46 -4.71 5.00 -2.08
N PHE A 47 -5.25 5.01 -0.86
CA PHE A 47 -4.49 4.66 0.35
C PHE A 47 -4.13 3.18 0.40
N THR A 48 -5.02 2.30 -0.06
CA THR A 48 -4.75 0.87 -0.19
C THR A 48 -3.63 0.62 -1.20
N GLN A 49 -3.65 1.29 -2.35
CA GLN A 49 -2.59 1.18 -3.35
C GLN A 49 -1.27 1.74 -2.83
N PHE A 50 -1.32 2.85 -2.10
CA PHE A 50 -0.13 3.46 -1.51
C PHE A 50 0.54 2.52 -0.49
N LEU A 51 -0.26 1.88 0.38
CA LEU A 51 0.20 0.82 1.29
C LEU A 51 0.85 -0.34 0.55
N VAL A 52 0.21 -0.83 -0.53
CA VAL A 52 0.76 -1.92 -1.35
C VAL A 52 2.10 -1.50 -1.94
N CYS A 53 2.20 -0.32 -2.56
CA CYS A 53 3.46 0.17 -3.12
C CYS A 53 4.55 0.27 -2.07
N ALA A 54 4.27 0.79 -0.87
CA ALA A 54 5.26 0.88 0.21
C ALA A 54 5.78 -0.50 0.62
N GLY A 55 4.90 -1.48 0.80
CA GLY A 55 5.33 -2.83 1.20
C GLY A 55 5.98 -3.63 0.07
N LEU A 56 5.64 -3.37 -1.19
CA LEU A 56 6.34 -4.00 -2.32
C LEU A 56 7.78 -3.50 -2.45
N HIS A 57 8.04 -2.22 -2.16
CA HIS A 57 9.40 -1.65 -2.15
C HIS A 57 10.18 -1.92 -0.84
N SER A 58 9.55 -2.54 0.15
CA SER A 58 10.23 -2.92 1.40
C SER A 58 11.21 -4.06 1.14
N GLN A 59 12.40 -3.95 1.74
CA GLN A 59 13.42 -5.00 1.70
C GLN A 59 13.09 -6.15 2.67
N ASP A 60 12.16 -5.91 3.60
CA ASP A 60 11.62 -6.94 4.48
C ASP A 60 10.59 -7.83 3.77
N LYS A 61 10.88 -9.13 3.72
CA LYS A 61 10.05 -10.15 3.05
C LYS A 61 8.66 -10.32 3.68
N GLU A 62 8.52 -10.13 4.99
CA GLU A 62 7.24 -10.24 5.68
C GLU A 62 6.33 -9.05 5.33
N ARG A 63 6.88 -7.84 5.26
CA ARG A 63 6.12 -6.65 4.78
C ARG A 63 5.71 -6.81 3.33
N ASN A 64 6.61 -7.32 2.48
CA ASN A 64 6.32 -7.60 1.08
C ASN A 64 5.16 -8.61 0.94
N LYS A 65 5.22 -9.74 1.66
CA LYS A 65 4.14 -10.73 1.70
C LYS A 65 2.82 -10.14 2.17
N LYS A 66 2.84 -9.30 3.21
CA LYS A 66 1.62 -8.60 3.67
C LYS A 66 1.06 -7.68 2.59
N ALA A 67 1.91 -6.96 1.86
CA ALA A 67 1.46 -6.10 0.76
C ALA A 67 0.82 -6.90 -0.39
N LEU A 68 1.37 -8.08 -0.73
CA LEU A 68 0.75 -8.97 -1.71
C LEU A 68 -0.63 -9.45 -1.27
N ASN A 69 -0.80 -9.83 -0.01
CA ASN A 69 -2.12 -10.22 0.51
C ASN A 69 -3.12 -9.07 0.38
N VAL A 70 -2.72 -7.84 0.70
CA VAL A 70 -3.57 -6.64 0.53
C VAL A 70 -3.91 -6.40 -0.95
N LEU A 71 -2.96 -6.61 -1.86
CA LEU A 71 -3.18 -6.49 -3.30
C LEU A 71 -4.18 -7.53 -3.82
N GLN A 72 -4.10 -8.77 -3.33
CA GLN A 72 -5.06 -9.83 -3.64
C GLN A 72 -6.47 -9.54 -3.09
N GLU A 73 -6.58 -9.08 -1.84
CA GLU A 73 -7.85 -8.64 -1.24
C GLU A 73 -8.52 -7.54 -2.09
N ARG A 74 -7.72 -6.62 -2.63
CA ARG A 74 -8.18 -5.56 -3.53
C ARG A 74 -8.64 -6.14 -4.88
N GLY A 75 -7.86 -7.02 -5.49
CA GLY A 75 -8.18 -7.66 -6.77
C GLY A 75 -9.49 -8.45 -6.73
N ALA A 76 -9.77 -9.14 -5.62
CA ALA A 76 -11.04 -9.85 -5.42
C ALA A 76 -12.26 -8.91 -5.40
N LYS A 77 -12.09 -7.67 -4.92
CA LYS A 77 -13.14 -6.63 -4.87
C LYS A 77 -13.28 -5.85 -6.17
N MET A 78 -12.20 -5.73 -6.93
CA MET A 78 -12.12 -4.98 -8.19
C MET A 78 -11.72 -5.91 -9.32
N LYS A 79 -12.66 -6.78 -9.73
CA LYS A 79 -12.50 -7.63 -10.91
C LYS A 79 -12.04 -6.76 -12.08
N ASP A 80 -10.95 -7.16 -12.73
CA ASP A 80 -10.36 -6.50 -13.91
C ASP A 80 -9.69 -5.12 -13.69
N SER A 81 -9.25 -4.81 -12.47
CA SER A 81 -8.42 -3.61 -12.26
C SER A 81 -7.06 -3.74 -12.97
N ALA A 82 -6.91 -3.09 -14.13
CA ALA A 82 -5.65 -3.01 -14.89
C ALA A 82 -4.45 -2.60 -14.02
N LEU A 83 -4.69 -1.76 -13.01
CA LEU A 83 -3.67 -1.31 -12.08
C LEU A 83 -3.21 -2.40 -11.11
N ALA A 84 -4.13 -3.24 -10.61
CA ALA A 84 -3.76 -4.39 -9.77
C ALA A 84 -2.93 -5.39 -10.58
N LEU A 85 -3.38 -5.72 -11.79
CA LEU A 85 -2.68 -6.63 -12.69
C LEU A 85 -1.26 -6.11 -13.00
N ARG A 86 -1.11 -4.81 -13.23
CA ARG A 86 0.21 -4.19 -13.46
C ARG A 86 1.13 -4.28 -12.25
N LEU A 87 0.60 -4.09 -11.04
CA LEU A 87 1.40 -4.17 -9.80
C LEU A 87 1.84 -5.61 -9.50
N VAL A 88 0.95 -6.59 -9.69
CA VAL A 88 1.29 -8.02 -9.58
C VAL A 88 2.38 -8.39 -10.58
N LYS A 89 2.20 -8.01 -11.85
CA LYS A 89 3.17 -8.29 -12.91
C LYS A 89 4.55 -7.70 -12.58
N ARG A 90 4.64 -6.45 -12.12
CA ARG A 90 5.91 -5.84 -11.70
C ARG A 90 6.57 -6.57 -10.54
N TYR A 91 5.77 -7.11 -9.62
CA TYR A 91 6.30 -7.93 -8.55
C TYR A 91 6.88 -9.24 -9.06
N GLU A 92 6.15 -9.94 -9.93
CA GLU A 92 6.62 -11.18 -10.58
C GLU A 92 7.88 -10.97 -11.43
N GLU A 93 8.00 -9.81 -12.08
CA GLU A 93 9.18 -9.40 -12.86
C GLU A 93 10.39 -9.01 -11.98
N GLY A 94 10.28 -9.06 -10.65
CA GLY A 94 11.39 -8.77 -9.75
C GLY A 94 11.80 -7.30 -9.68
N LEU A 95 11.00 -6.37 -10.22
CA LEU A 95 11.30 -4.93 -10.26
C LEU A 95 11.44 -4.27 -8.89
N PHE A 96 11.00 -4.94 -7.82
CA PHE A 96 11.17 -4.47 -6.44
C PHE A 96 12.34 -5.16 -5.71
N SER A 97 12.98 -6.15 -6.34
CA SER A 97 14.10 -6.93 -5.80
C SER A 97 15.46 -6.40 -6.25
N GLU A 98 15.51 -5.61 -7.32
CA GLU A 98 16.74 -5.17 -8.00
C GLU A 98 17.33 -3.84 -7.48
N ARG A 99 17.16 -3.51 -6.19
CA ARG A 99 17.74 -2.29 -5.61
C ARG A 99 18.45 -2.54 -4.30
#